data_AF-A0A1Z9Q5B5-F1
#
_entry.id   AF-A0A1Z9Q5B5-F1
#
_cell.length_a   1.000
_cell.length_b   1.000
_cell.length_c   1.000
_cell.angle_alpha   90.00
_cell.angle_beta   90.00
_cell.angle_gamma   90.00
#
_symmetry.space_group_name_H-M   'P 1'
#
loop_
_entity.id
_entity.type
_entity.pdbx_description
1 polymer ?
#
loop_
_entity_poly.entity_id
_entity_poly.type
_entity_poly.pdbx_seq_one_letter_code
_entity_poly.pdbx_strand_id
1 'polypeptide(L)'
;MTNLIRVMVDGAAKDFNSLEAAKTAYPDGEYLVVTDQSPAAKAAIAAKIVRQREWRDSELTRTDVLSLLTDHPQKTEIAAYRVKLRDWPSTSDFPLTRPTLT
;
A
#
# COMPACT_ATOMS: atom_id res chain seq x y z
N MET A 1 11.17 -7.86 25.50
CA MET A 1 10.04 -7.27 24.75
C MET A 1 10.36 -7.45 23.28
N THR A 2 9.61 -8.30 22.58
CA THR A 2 9.90 -8.65 21.18
C THR A 2 9.18 -7.66 20.29
N ASN A 3 9.91 -6.87 19.50
CA ASN A 3 9.32 -5.92 18.55
C ASN A 3 8.65 -6.70 17.40
N LEU A 4 7.49 -6.29 16.87
CA LEU A 4 7.00 -6.83 15.58
C LEU A 4 7.20 -5.74 14.54
N ILE A 5 8.07 -6.00 13.58
CA ILE A 5 8.25 -5.13 12.43
C ILE A 5 7.56 -5.80 11.27
N ARG A 6 6.48 -5.19 10.81
CA ARG A 6 5.70 -5.73 9.71
C ARG A 6 6.20 -5.10 8.42
N VAL A 7 6.83 -5.91 7.59
CA VAL A 7 7.23 -5.53 6.23
C VAL A 7 6.22 -6.15 5.28
N MET A 8 5.58 -5.33 4.44
CA MET A 8 4.86 -5.87 3.30
C MET A 8 5.85 -6.04 2.15
N VAL A 9 6.05 -7.28 1.73
CA VAL A 9 6.90 -7.64 0.60
C VAL A 9 6.10 -8.58 -0.29
N ASP A 10 6.06 -8.31 -1.58
CA ASP A 10 5.37 -9.12 -2.58
C ASP A 10 3.89 -9.39 -2.26
N GLY A 11 3.19 -8.40 -1.68
CA GLY A 11 1.79 -8.52 -1.27
C GLY A 11 1.53 -9.38 -0.03
N ALA A 12 2.56 -9.84 0.68
CA ALA A 12 2.44 -10.58 1.94
C ALA A 12 3.02 -9.79 3.11
N ALA A 13 2.29 -9.77 4.23
CA ALA A 13 2.79 -9.23 5.48
C ALA A 13 3.75 -10.22 6.14
N LYS A 14 5.01 -9.82 6.32
CA LYS A 14 6.02 -10.57 7.08
C LYS A 14 6.32 -9.85 8.39
N ASP A 15 6.32 -10.60 9.46
CA ASP A 15 6.53 -10.11 10.81
C ASP A 15 7.97 -10.43 11.26
N PHE A 16 8.73 -9.41 11.68
CA PHE A 16 10.13 -9.48 12.10
C PHE A 16 10.27 -9.11 13.57
N ASN A 17 11.28 -9.68 14.23
CA ASN A 17 11.55 -9.44 15.67
C ASN A 17 12.41 -8.19 15.95
N SER A 18 13.05 -7.60 14.92
CA SER A 18 13.91 -6.41 15.04
C SER A 18 14.07 -5.67 13.69
N LEU A 19 14.42 -4.38 13.75
CA LEU A 19 14.52 -3.53 12.56
C LEU A 19 15.74 -3.93 11.74
N GLU A 20 16.79 -4.32 12.43
CA GLU A 20 18.00 -4.89 11.83
C GLU A 20 17.69 -6.20 11.10
N ALA A 21 16.85 -7.08 11.65
CA ALA A 21 16.44 -8.31 10.96
C ALA A 21 15.59 -8.02 9.72
N ALA A 22 14.67 -7.05 9.81
CA ALA A 22 13.88 -6.60 8.68
C ALA A 22 14.76 -5.98 7.58
N LYS A 23 15.73 -5.13 7.95
CA LYS A 23 16.69 -4.49 7.04
C LYS A 23 17.70 -5.47 6.43
N THR A 24 18.07 -6.51 7.16
CA THR A 24 18.94 -7.57 6.62
C THR A 24 18.20 -8.39 5.57
N ALA A 25 16.94 -8.73 5.82
CA ALA A 25 16.13 -9.52 4.89
C ALA A 25 15.66 -8.70 3.68
N TYR A 26 15.37 -7.41 3.87
CA TYR A 26 14.74 -6.54 2.89
C TYR A 26 15.36 -5.14 2.84
N PRO A 27 16.65 -5.00 2.50
CA PRO A 27 17.40 -3.74 2.65
C PRO A 27 16.72 -2.53 2.00
N ASP A 28 16.05 -2.72 0.87
CA ASP A 28 15.40 -1.66 0.09
C ASP A 28 13.89 -1.49 0.38
N GLY A 29 13.33 -2.18 1.38
CA GLY A 29 11.89 -2.11 1.71
C GLY A 29 11.48 -0.86 2.49
N GLU A 30 10.23 -0.41 2.35
CA GLU A 30 9.61 0.56 3.25
C GLU A 30 9.02 -0.16 4.49
N TYR A 31 9.32 0.33 5.70
CA TYR A 31 9.02 -0.37 6.95
C TYR A 31 7.90 0.30 7.76
N LEU A 32 6.91 -0.49 8.17
CA LEU A 32 5.97 -0.16 9.24
C LEU A 32 6.51 -0.70 10.58
N VAL A 33 7.13 0.17 11.38
CA VAL A 33 7.54 -0.19 12.75
C VAL A 33 6.33 -0.08 13.68
N VAL A 34 5.80 -1.22 14.11
CA VAL A 34 4.66 -1.28 15.04
C VAL A 34 5.20 -1.68 16.40
N THR A 35 5.43 -0.70 17.26
CA THR A 35 5.99 -0.92 18.62
C THR A 35 4.98 -1.53 19.60
N ASP A 36 3.68 -1.55 19.25
CA ASP A 36 2.60 -2.13 20.05
C ASP A 36 1.98 -3.35 19.34
N GLN A 37 2.10 -4.53 19.96
CA GLN A 37 1.52 -5.79 19.47
C GLN A 37 0.14 -6.11 20.03
N SER A 38 -0.45 -5.17 20.78
CA SER A 38 -1.78 -5.36 21.35
C SER A 38 -2.78 -5.79 20.27
N PRO A 39 -3.79 -6.59 20.63
CA PRO A 39 -4.90 -6.90 19.73
C PRO A 39 -5.52 -5.63 19.12
N ALA A 40 -5.52 -4.52 19.88
CA ALA A 40 -5.99 -3.22 19.42
C ALA A 40 -5.13 -2.63 18.29
N ALA A 41 -3.79 -2.67 18.42
CA ALA A 41 -2.88 -2.19 17.38
C ALA A 41 -2.97 -3.03 16.09
N LYS A 42 -3.07 -4.37 16.22
CA LYS A 42 -3.29 -5.26 15.07
C LYS A 42 -4.63 -4.97 14.37
N ALA A 43 -5.69 -4.76 15.14
CA ALA A 43 -7.00 -4.38 14.61
C ALA A 43 -6.96 -3.02 13.90
N ALA A 44 -6.24 -2.03 14.45
CA ALA A 44 -6.09 -0.72 13.83
C ALA A 44 -5.39 -0.80 12.47
N ILE A 45 -4.35 -1.64 12.34
CA ILE A 45 -3.66 -1.88 11.06
C ILE A 45 -4.59 -2.56 10.06
N ALA A 46 -5.31 -3.60 10.47
CA ALA A 46 -6.29 -4.27 9.61
C ALA A 46 -7.34 -3.27 9.12
N ALA A 47 -7.86 -2.42 10.01
CA ALA A 47 -8.81 -1.36 9.64
C ALA A 47 -8.20 -0.31 8.70
N LYS A 48 -6.89 -0.02 8.80
CA LYS A 48 -6.19 0.86 7.84
C LYS A 48 -6.09 0.20 6.46
N ILE A 49 -5.70 -1.08 6.41
CA ILE A 49 -5.61 -1.84 5.15
C ILE A 49 -6.97 -1.85 4.43
N VAL A 50 -8.06 -2.11 5.16
CA VAL A 50 -9.41 -2.09 4.59
C VAL A 50 -9.73 -0.71 4.00
N ARG A 51 -9.57 0.36 4.79
CA ARG A 51 -9.81 1.75 4.33
C ARG A 51 -8.98 2.13 3.10
N GLN A 52 -7.75 1.63 2.99
CA GLN A 52 -6.87 1.91 1.86
C GLN A 52 -7.26 1.13 0.61
N ARG A 53 -7.79 -0.09 0.74
CA ARG A 53 -8.39 -0.82 -0.38
C ARG A 53 -9.65 -0.14 -0.89
N GLU A 54 -10.53 0.29 0.01
CA GLU A 54 -11.74 1.05 -0.35
C GLU A 54 -11.40 2.36 -1.08
N TRP A 55 -10.37 3.09 -0.61
CA TRP A 55 -9.88 4.28 -1.29
C TRP A 55 -9.37 3.97 -2.70
N ARG A 56 -8.54 2.92 -2.86
CA ARG A 56 -8.05 2.48 -4.17
C ARG A 56 -9.21 2.16 -5.12
N ASP A 57 -10.22 1.44 -4.63
CA ASP A 57 -11.38 1.06 -5.43
C ASP A 57 -12.20 2.28 -5.84
N SER A 58 -12.38 3.25 -4.93
CA SER A 58 -13.01 4.54 -5.26
C SER A 58 -12.25 5.31 -6.34
N GLU A 59 -10.92 5.34 -6.29
CA GLU A 59 -10.10 5.97 -7.32
C GLU A 59 -10.18 5.24 -8.67
N LEU A 60 -10.19 3.91 -8.65
CA LEU A 60 -10.40 3.11 -9.86
C LEU A 60 -11.79 3.37 -10.47
N THR A 61 -12.84 3.50 -9.66
CA THR A 61 -14.17 3.87 -10.15
C THR A 61 -14.18 5.29 -10.73
N ARG A 62 -13.60 6.27 -10.01
CA ARG A 62 -13.56 7.68 -10.43
C ARG A 62 -12.86 7.87 -11.78
N THR A 63 -11.79 7.12 -12.01
CA THR A 63 -10.97 7.23 -13.22
C THR A 63 -11.46 6.35 -14.37
N ASP A 64 -12.43 5.45 -14.14
CA ASP A 64 -12.91 4.51 -15.15
C ASP A 64 -13.58 5.24 -16.33
N VAL A 65 -14.51 6.14 -16.02
CA VAL A 65 -15.23 6.95 -17.01
C VAL A 65 -14.26 7.80 -17.82
N LEU A 66 -13.28 8.43 -17.17
CA LEU A 66 -12.29 9.28 -17.83
C LEU A 66 -11.41 8.49 -18.80
N SER A 67 -11.15 7.20 -18.51
CA SER A 67 -10.33 6.35 -19.39
C SER A 67 -11.02 5.97 -20.71
N LEU A 68 -12.36 6.06 -20.76
CA LEU A 68 -13.16 5.81 -21.97
C LEU A 68 -13.22 7.02 -22.91
N LEU A 69 -12.97 8.23 -22.39
CA LEU A 69 -12.96 9.46 -23.17
C LEU A 69 -11.70 9.49 -24.05
N THR A 70 -11.90 9.55 -25.37
CA THR A 70 -10.77 9.45 -26.32
C THR A 70 -9.98 10.76 -26.41
N ASP A 71 -10.64 11.88 -26.16
CA ASP A 71 -10.17 13.25 -26.23
C ASP A 71 -9.80 13.85 -24.86
N HIS A 72 -9.74 13.03 -23.80
CA HIS A 72 -9.35 13.52 -22.48
C HIS A 72 -7.88 13.97 -22.47
N PRO A 73 -7.57 15.20 -22.00
CA PRO A 73 -6.20 15.75 -22.08
C PRO A 73 -5.18 14.94 -21.28
N GLN A 74 -5.63 14.24 -20.23
CA GLN A 74 -4.77 13.42 -19.35
C GLN A 74 -4.97 11.91 -19.52
N LYS A 75 -5.39 11.45 -20.71
CA LYS A 75 -5.76 10.04 -20.93
C LYS A 75 -4.61 9.07 -20.60
N THR A 76 -3.39 9.43 -21.00
CA THR A 76 -2.19 8.60 -20.81
C THR A 76 -1.81 8.52 -19.32
N GLU A 77 -1.87 9.64 -18.62
CA GLU A 77 -1.58 9.78 -17.20
C GLU A 77 -2.59 9.00 -16.37
N ILE A 78 -3.88 9.08 -16.73
CA ILE A 78 -4.95 8.30 -16.10
C ILE A 78 -4.73 6.81 -16.32
N ALA A 79 -4.34 6.38 -17.52
CA ALA A 79 -4.03 4.97 -17.78
C ALA A 79 -2.86 4.48 -16.92
N ALA A 80 -1.77 5.25 -16.84
CA ALA A 80 -0.61 4.92 -16.00
C ALA A 80 -0.96 4.90 -14.51
N TYR A 81 -1.75 5.88 -14.03
CA TYR A 81 -2.21 5.95 -12.65
C TYR A 81 -3.08 4.75 -12.26
N ARG A 82 -3.96 4.30 -13.16
CA ARG A 82 -4.79 3.10 -12.94
C ARG A 82 -3.98 1.81 -12.86
N VAL A 83 -2.84 1.72 -13.54
CA VAL A 83 -1.89 0.61 -13.37
C VAL A 83 -1.28 0.67 -11.97
N LYS A 84 -0.72 1.84 -11.57
CA LYS A 84 -0.17 2.04 -10.22
C LYS A 84 -1.17 1.67 -9.13
N LEU A 85 -2.44 2.08 -9.25
CA LEU A 85 -3.49 1.74 -8.29
C LEU A 85 -3.75 0.23 -8.16
N ARG A 86 -3.71 -0.52 -9.27
CA ARG A 86 -3.95 -1.97 -9.26
C ARG A 86 -2.77 -2.74 -8.67
N ASP A 87 -1.55 -2.27 -8.94
CA ASP A 87 -0.32 -2.89 -8.44
C ASP A 87 -0.05 -2.55 -6.98
N TRP A 88 -0.48 -1.36 -6.54
CA TRP A 88 -0.19 -0.80 -5.21
C TRP A 88 -0.38 -1.77 -4.04
N PRO A 89 -1.49 -2.55 -3.90
CA PRO A 89 -1.66 -3.51 -2.80
C PRO A 89 -0.57 -4.60 -2.69
N SER A 90 0.19 -4.81 -3.76
CA SER A 90 1.29 -5.78 -3.83
C SER A 90 2.66 -5.14 -3.61
N THR A 91 2.73 -3.81 -3.51
CA THR A 91 3.98 -3.05 -3.26
C THR A 91 4.25 -2.86 -1.76
N SER A 92 5.49 -2.55 -1.41
CA SER A 92 5.88 -2.17 -0.04
C SER A 92 5.20 -0.90 0.46
N ASP A 93 4.80 -0.03 -0.48
CA ASP A 93 4.19 1.27 -0.19
C ASP A 93 2.76 1.13 0.35
N PHE A 94 2.12 -0.03 0.15
CA PHE A 94 0.80 -0.30 0.71
C PHE A 94 0.92 -0.77 2.17
N PRO A 95 0.10 -0.27 3.11
CA PRO A 95 -1.01 0.68 2.99
C PRO A 95 -0.59 2.13 3.34
N LEU A 96 0.70 2.44 3.28
CA LEU A 96 1.30 3.68 3.78
C LEU A 96 1.12 4.86 2.83
N THR A 97 1.59 4.69 1.60
CA THR A 97 1.83 5.78 0.66
C THR A 97 0.97 5.56 -0.57
N ARG A 98 -0.04 6.41 -0.76
CA ARG A 98 -0.99 6.30 -1.88
C ARG A 98 -0.32 6.73 -3.19
N PRO A 99 -0.59 6.04 -4.31
CA PRO A 99 -0.23 6.53 -5.62
C PRO A 99 -0.87 7.90 -5.90
N THR A 100 -0.20 8.73 -6.70
CA THR A 100 -0.73 10.03 -7.14
C THR A 100 -0.83 10.07 -8.67
N LEU A 101 -1.83 10.81 -9.17
CA LEU A 101 -1.94 11.15 -10.58
C LEU A 101 -0.95 12.31 -10.85
N THR A 102 0.04 12.04 -11.68
CA THR A 102 1.12 12.97 -12.06
C THR A 102 1.08 13.24 -13.55
#